data_AF-A0A293MJX1-F1
#
_entry.id   AF-A0A293MJX1-F1
#
_cell.length_a   1.000
_cell.length_b   1.000
_cell.length_c   1.000
_cell.angle_alpha   90.00
_cell.angle_beta   90.00
_cell.angle_gamma   90.00
#
_symmetry.space_group_name_H-M   'P 1'
#
loop_
_entity.id
_entity.type
_entity.pdbx_description
1 polymer ?
#
loop_
_entity_poly.entity_id
_entity_poly.type
_entity_poly.pdbx_seq_one_letter_code
_entity_poly.pdbx_strand_id
1 'polypeptide(L)'
;MSREHYHTVDGGFVPKLFTAESVREALAYKPRSDDVFIVSYPKCGTTWMQHIVYYIFSNATPPQDPEEFAARTPFFEMKGQEAVENIQRPAAIKTHLPFNKQPYSAEAKYIYITRNPFDCAVSFFYHLRMFPLLDYQDKNFSFFLEEFLNNRVPFGDYFDHLLSWYVHRNDPNVLFLTYEDLKKDVRSSIRKIADLEKTSAASRRKRCRCGYGESSGIVEMPCRDLHRVTLCGKEKLEIGGVILRWRKRRR
;
A
#
# COMPACT_ATOMS: atom_id res chain seq x y z
N MET A 1 14.78 10.90 -19.55
CA MET A 1 13.41 10.41 -19.88
C MET A 1 12.67 11.42 -20.76
N SER A 2 11.82 10.96 -21.69
CA SER A 2 11.02 11.85 -22.56
C SER A 2 10.00 12.66 -21.74
N ARG A 3 9.95 13.99 -21.95
CA ARG A 3 8.92 14.90 -21.38
C ARG A 3 7.51 14.62 -21.95
N GLU A 4 7.39 13.71 -22.90
CA GLU A 4 6.11 13.32 -23.48
C GLU A 4 5.26 12.49 -22.52
N HIS A 5 5.88 11.67 -21.66
CA HIS A 5 5.18 10.71 -20.80
C HIS A 5 5.09 11.13 -19.33
N TYR A 6 5.86 12.14 -18.94
CA TYR A 6 5.98 12.60 -17.57
C TYR A 6 5.79 14.11 -17.49
N HIS A 7 5.39 14.59 -16.32
CA HIS A 7 5.32 16.01 -16.02
C HIS A 7 5.69 16.27 -14.55
N THR A 8 5.86 17.55 -14.21
CA THR A 8 6.08 17.98 -12.83
C THR A 8 4.83 18.72 -12.35
N VAL A 9 4.29 18.29 -11.22
CA VAL A 9 3.16 18.93 -10.54
C VAL A 9 3.63 19.29 -9.14
N ASP A 10 3.71 20.58 -8.83
CA ASP A 10 4.10 21.13 -7.52
C ASP A 10 5.40 20.47 -6.97
N GLY A 11 6.40 20.40 -7.84
CA GLY A 11 7.72 19.81 -7.56
C GLY A 11 7.72 18.28 -7.43
N GLY A 12 6.63 17.58 -7.77
CA GLY A 12 6.55 16.13 -7.86
C GLY A 12 6.64 15.65 -9.30
N PHE A 13 7.61 14.77 -9.60
CA PHE A 13 7.76 14.17 -10.93
C PHE A 13 6.91 12.89 -11.03
N VAL A 14 5.90 12.90 -11.89
CA VAL A 14 4.94 11.79 -12.03
C VAL A 14 4.61 11.51 -13.50
N PRO A 15 4.14 10.30 -13.85
CA PRO A 15 3.62 10.01 -15.18
C PRO A 15 2.39 10.87 -15.49
N LYS A 16 2.17 11.23 -16.76
CA LYS A 16 0.96 11.97 -17.18
C LYS A 16 -0.35 11.22 -16.99
N LEU A 17 -0.29 9.92 -16.66
CA LEU A 17 -1.43 9.14 -16.19
C LEU A 17 -2.04 9.73 -14.89
N PHE A 18 -1.24 10.43 -14.10
CA PHE A 18 -1.67 11.18 -12.93
C PHE A 18 -1.98 12.60 -13.41
N THR A 19 -3.25 13.01 -13.40
CA THR A 19 -3.61 14.36 -13.84
C THR A 19 -3.08 15.39 -12.85
N ALA A 20 -2.74 16.59 -13.32
CA ALA A 20 -2.26 17.65 -12.43
C ALA A 20 -3.33 18.05 -11.40
N GLU A 21 -4.60 17.90 -11.76
CA GLU A 21 -5.75 18.09 -10.86
C GLU A 21 -5.77 17.05 -9.74
N SER A 22 -5.81 15.76 -10.06
CA SER A 22 -5.86 14.69 -9.04
C SER A 22 -4.64 14.69 -8.11
N VAL A 23 -3.46 15.05 -8.63
CA VAL A 23 -2.26 15.21 -7.80
C VAL A 23 -2.42 16.39 -6.84
N ARG A 24 -2.91 17.54 -7.29
CA ARG A 24 -3.13 18.72 -6.42
C ARG A 24 -4.21 18.47 -5.38
N GLU A 25 -5.28 17.77 -5.74
CA GLU A 25 -6.30 17.31 -4.81
C GLU A 25 -5.71 16.43 -3.71
N ALA A 26 -4.86 15.46 -4.08
CA ALA A 26 -4.17 14.61 -3.11
C ALA A 26 -3.23 15.41 -2.20
N LEU A 27 -2.57 16.47 -2.71
CA LEU A 27 -1.70 17.35 -1.92
C LEU A 27 -2.48 18.31 -1.00
N ALA A 28 -3.71 18.70 -1.37
CA ALA A 28 -4.54 19.67 -0.65
C ALA A 28 -5.57 19.01 0.29
N TYR A 29 -5.67 17.68 0.28
CA TYR A 29 -6.66 16.94 1.04
C TYR A 29 -6.60 17.25 2.54
N LYS A 30 -7.73 17.16 3.22
CA LYS A 30 -7.81 17.28 4.69
C LYS A 30 -8.20 15.91 5.25
N PRO A 31 -7.23 15.15 5.79
CA PRO A 31 -7.53 13.82 6.31
C PRO A 31 -8.59 13.84 7.41
N ARG A 32 -9.43 12.80 7.40
CA ARG A 32 -10.47 12.55 8.39
C ARG A 32 -10.01 11.56 9.45
N SER A 33 -10.68 11.58 10.60
CA SER A 33 -10.40 10.67 11.72
C SER A 33 -10.63 9.18 11.41
N ASP A 34 -11.41 8.89 10.37
CA ASP A 34 -11.71 7.54 9.89
C ASP A 34 -10.91 7.16 8.64
N ASP A 35 -9.97 8.00 8.20
CA ASP A 35 -9.07 7.69 7.11
C ASP A 35 -7.91 6.80 7.56
N VAL A 36 -7.59 5.84 6.71
CA VAL A 36 -6.42 4.98 6.83
C VAL A 36 -5.63 5.06 5.54
N PHE A 37 -4.41 5.60 5.60
CA PHE A 37 -3.53 5.71 4.44
C PHE A 37 -2.59 4.51 4.37
N ILE A 38 -2.42 3.93 3.19
CA ILE A 38 -1.37 2.99 2.86
C ILE A 38 -0.32 3.76 2.07
N VAL A 39 0.82 4.00 2.71
CA VAL A 39 1.89 4.82 2.17
C VAL A 39 3.12 3.97 1.90
N SER A 40 3.75 4.19 0.75
CA SER A 40 5.00 3.51 0.40
C SER A 40 5.68 4.24 -0.74
N TYR A 41 7.00 4.12 -0.88
CA TYR A 41 7.61 4.39 -2.17
C TYR A 41 7.14 3.33 -3.18
N PRO A 42 7.00 3.64 -4.48
CA PRO A 42 6.63 2.64 -5.48
C PRO A 42 7.45 1.35 -5.31
N LYS A 43 6.75 0.21 -5.36
CA LYS A 43 7.36 -1.14 -5.31
C LYS A 43 7.89 -1.62 -3.96
N CYS A 44 7.54 -0.94 -2.88
CA CYS A 44 7.83 -1.40 -1.52
C CYS A 44 6.79 -2.38 -0.93
N GLY A 45 5.80 -2.84 -1.71
CA GLY A 45 4.81 -3.84 -1.25
C GLY A 45 3.38 -3.31 -1.08
N THR A 46 3.06 -2.16 -1.68
CA THR A 46 1.77 -1.48 -1.58
C THR A 46 0.59 -2.38 -1.93
N THR A 47 0.66 -3.14 -3.03
CA THR A 47 -0.42 -4.06 -3.43
C THR A 47 -0.67 -5.13 -2.38
N TRP A 48 0.38 -5.70 -1.78
CA TRP A 48 0.22 -6.68 -0.71
C TRP A 48 -0.43 -6.04 0.52
N MET A 49 -0.02 -4.82 0.87
CA MET A 49 -0.62 -4.07 1.96
C MET A 49 -2.11 -3.73 1.71
N GLN A 50 -2.46 -3.30 0.50
CA GLN A 50 -3.86 -3.06 0.10
C GLN A 50 -4.72 -4.29 0.31
N HIS A 51 -4.27 -5.47 -0.13
CA HIS A 51 -5.01 -6.72 0.10
C HIS A 51 -5.14 -7.05 1.59
N ILE A 52 -4.06 -6.92 2.37
CA ILE A 52 -4.12 -7.21 3.81
C ILE A 52 -5.15 -6.31 4.50
N VAL A 53 -5.07 -5.00 4.27
CA VAL A 53 -5.97 -4.02 4.90
C VAL A 53 -7.41 -4.22 4.41
N TYR A 54 -7.61 -4.48 3.11
CA TYR A 54 -8.90 -4.83 2.56
C TYR A 54 -9.53 -6.02 3.28
N TYR A 55 -8.80 -7.14 3.41
CA TYR A 55 -9.33 -8.33 4.08
C TYR A 55 -9.61 -8.11 5.57
N ILE A 56 -8.83 -7.27 6.25
CA ILE A 56 -9.13 -6.86 7.63
C ILE A 56 -10.48 -6.11 7.68
N PHE A 57 -10.68 -5.14 6.79
CA PHE A 57 -11.90 -4.32 6.74
C PHE A 57 -13.12 -5.04 6.20
N SER A 58 -12.94 -6.13 5.45
CA SER A 58 -14.00 -6.95 4.86
C SER A 58 -14.35 -8.16 5.70
N ASN A 59 -13.81 -8.30 6.93
CA ASN A 59 -13.95 -9.51 7.74
C ASN A 59 -13.60 -10.79 6.94
N ALA A 60 -12.47 -10.76 6.25
CA ALA A 60 -11.97 -11.82 5.37
C ALA A 60 -12.83 -12.13 4.13
N THR A 61 -13.83 -11.30 3.80
CA THR A 61 -14.60 -11.42 2.55
C THR A 61 -13.76 -10.94 1.36
N PRO A 62 -13.56 -11.75 0.31
CA PRO A 62 -12.85 -11.32 -0.90
C PRO A 62 -13.66 -10.28 -1.69
N PRO A 63 -12.98 -9.42 -2.49
CA PRO A 63 -13.69 -8.56 -3.44
C PRO A 63 -14.39 -9.41 -4.52
N GLN A 64 -15.54 -8.96 -4.98
CA GLN A 64 -16.31 -9.56 -6.08
C GLN A 64 -15.54 -9.43 -7.39
N ASP A 65 -14.93 -8.26 -7.62
CA ASP A 65 -14.19 -7.92 -8.83
C ASP A 65 -13.05 -6.92 -8.53
N PRO A 66 -12.18 -6.64 -9.52
CA PRO A 66 -11.12 -5.65 -9.37
C PRO A 66 -11.61 -4.21 -9.15
N GLU A 67 -12.83 -3.88 -9.57
CA GLU A 67 -13.40 -2.54 -9.42
C GLU A 67 -13.80 -2.27 -7.97
N GLU A 68 -14.44 -3.23 -7.28
CA GLU A 68 -14.72 -3.16 -5.84
C GLU A 68 -13.42 -2.98 -5.04
N PHE A 69 -12.38 -3.76 -5.38
CA PHE A 69 -11.08 -3.66 -4.71
C PHE A 69 -10.44 -2.27 -4.91
N ALA A 70 -10.48 -1.75 -6.14
CA ALA A 70 -9.95 -0.42 -6.46
C ALA A 70 -10.78 0.70 -5.81
N ALA A 71 -12.09 0.53 -5.70
CA ALA A 71 -12.99 1.48 -5.05
C ALA A 71 -12.74 1.56 -3.55
N ARG A 72 -12.42 0.44 -2.88
CA ARG A 72 -12.10 0.40 -1.44
C ARG A 72 -10.62 0.64 -1.12
N THR A 73 -9.76 0.68 -2.14
CA THR A 73 -8.35 1.04 -1.99
C THR A 73 -7.84 2.02 -3.06
N PRO A 74 -8.49 3.19 -3.23
CA PRO A 74 -8.18 4.09 -4.34
C PRO A 74 -6.76 4.63 -4.23
N PHE A 75 -6.10 4.77 -5.38
CA PHE A 75 -4.82 5.45 -5.48
C PHE A 75 -5.06 6.94 -5.65
N PHE A 76 -4.83 7.72 -4.59
CA PHE A 76 -5.30 9.09 -4.48
C PHE A 76 -4.81 9.97 -5.63
N GLU A 77 -3.52 10.00 -5.88
CA GLU A 77 -2.87 10.84 -6.90
C GLU A 77 -3.39 10.55 -8.31
N MET A 78 -3.99 9.37 -8.53
CA MET A 78 -4.56 8.93 -9.80
C MET A 78 -6.07 9.14 -9.88
N LYS A 79 -6.78 9.07 -8.75
CA LYS A 79 -8.25 9.07 -8.69
C LYS A 79 -8.85 10.38 -8.21
N GLY A 80 -8.07 11.22 -7.55
CA GLY A 80 -8.52 12.50 -7.03
C GLY A 80 -9.38 12.39 -5.77
N GLN A 81 -9.86 13.55 -5.32
CA GLN A 81 -10.60 13.72 -4.07
C GLN A 81 -11.97 13.04 -4.09
N GLU A 82 -12.68 13.07 -5.22
CA GLU A 82 -14.01 12.48 -5.36
C GLU A 82 -14.02 10.98 -4.95
N ALA A 83 -13.01 10.22 -5.39
CA ALA A 83 -12.90 8.81 -5.07
C ALA A 83 -12.64 8.54 -3.58
N VAL A 84 -11.94 9.45 -2.90
CA VAL A 84 -11.62 9.36 -1.46
C VAL A 84 -12.79 9.85 -0.60
N GLU A 85 -13.54 10.84 -1.07
CA GLU A 85 -14.71 11.36 -0.37
C GLU A 85 -15.85 10.34 -0.34
N ASN A 86 -16.16 9.74 -1.49
CA ASN A 86 -17.26 8.82 -1.69
C ASN A 86 -16.93 7.35 -1.35
N ILE A 87 -15.73 7.08 -0.83
CA ILE A 87 -15.32 5.73 -0.47
C ILE A 87 -16.19 5.13 0.65
N GLN A 88 -16.67 3.90 0.44
CA GLN A 88 -17.42 3.17 1.45
C GLN A 88 -16.49 2.65 2.56
N ARG A 89 -16.57 3.25 3.75
CA ARG A 89 -15.76 2.89 4.91
C ARG A 89 -16.30 1.66 5.65
N PRO A 90 -15.44 0.88 6.33
CA PRO A 90 -13.99 1.05 6.48
C PRO A 90 -13.24 0.78 5.18
N ALA A 91 -12.25 1.62 4.84
CA ALA A 91 -11.49 1.55 3.60
C ALA A 91 -10.11 2.20 3.76
N ALA A 92 -9.21 1.99 2.81
CA ALA A 92 -7.84 2.49 2.90
C ALA A 92 -7.46 3.30 1.66
N ILE A 93 -6.77 4.43 1.83
CA ILE A 93 -6.37 5.30 0.74
C ILE A 93 -4.91 4.99 0.40
N LYS A 94 -4.62 4.59 -0.84
CA LYS A 94 -3.24 4.36 -1.29
C LYS A 94 -2.62 5.67 -1.71
N THR A 95 -1.35 5.88 -1.34
CA THR A 95 -0.53 7.00 -1.79
C THR A 95 0.97 6.67 -1.83
N HIS A 96 1.70 7.39 -2.67
CA HIS A 96 3.15 7.41 -2.84
C HIS A 96 3.75 8.78 -2.50
N LEU A 97 3.05 9.62 -1.72
CA LEU A 97 3.57 10.92 -1.30
C LEU A 97 4.60 10.77 -0.14
N PRO A 98 5.73 11.49 -0.22
CA PRO A 98 6.64 11.61 0.92
C PRO A 98 5.97 12.41 2.05
N PHE A 99 6.46 12.28 3.28
CA PHE A 99 5.77 12.83 4.46
C PHE A 99 5.59 14.36 4.37
N ASN A 100 6.59 15.07 3.86
CA ASN A 100 6.55 16.53 3.67
C ASN A 100 5.51 17.02 2.65
N LYS A 101 4.94 16.12 1.83
CA LYS A 101 3.87 16.41 0.87
C LYS A 101 2.56 15.72 1.19
N GLN A 102 2.58 14.71 2.06
CA GLN A 102 1.40 13.98 2.48
C GLN A 102 0.54 14.87 3.40
N PRO A 103 -0.75 15.07 3.11
CA PRO A 103 -1.64 15.66 4.09
C PRO A 103 -1.70 14.84 5.36
N TYR A 104 -1.37 15.49 6.47
CA TYR A 104 -1.20 14.87 7.78
C TYR A 104 -2.24 15.38 8.78
N SER A 105 -2.79 14.44 9.56
CA SER A 105 -3.69 14.68 10.69
C SER A 105 -3.34 13.68 11.78
N ALA A 106 -3.32 14.12 13.04
CA ALA A 106 -3.08 13.23 14.18
C ALA A 106 -4.25 12.26 14.41
N GLU A 107 -5.41 12.55 13.84
CA GLU A 107 -6.64 11.77 13.95
C GLU A 107 -6.74 10.68 12.88
N ALA A 108 -6.10 10.85 11.72
CA ALA A 108 -6.00 9.84 10.67
C ALA A 108 -4.89 8.82 10.98
N LYS A 109 -4.94 7.64 10.35
CA LYS A 109 -3.95 6.56 10.53
C LYS A 109 -3.11 6.37 9.27
N TYR A 110 -1.84 6.04 9.44
CA TYR A 110 -0.89 5.86 8.34
C TYR A 110 -0.16 4.53 8.49
N ILE A 111 -0.26 3.67 7.48
CA ILE A 111 0.51 2.43 7.38
C ILE A 111 1.60 2.66 6.35
N TYR A 112 2.83 2.87 6.83
CA TYR A 112 3.98 3.06 5.98
C TYR A 112 4.70 1.72 5.76
N ILE A 113 4.93 1.33 4.51
CA ILE A 113 5.73 0.15 4.17
C ILE A 113 6.90 0.50 3.27
N THR A 114 8.11 0.11 3.70
CA THR A 114 9.35 0.21 2.93
C THR A 114 9.92 -1.16 2.59
N ARG A 115 10.94 -1.21 1.73
CA ARG A 115 11.63 -2.42 1.27
C ARG A 115 13.09 -2.11 1.03
N ASN A 116 13.98 -3.09 1.11
CA ASN A 116 15.37 -2.92 0.70
C ASN A 116 15.49 -2.21 -0.67
N PRO A 117 16.33 -1.15 -0.80
CA PRO A 117 16.36 -0.30 -1.99
C PRO A 117 16.83 -1.02 -3.25
N PHE A 118 17.72 -2.02 -3.16
CA PHE A 118 18.18 -2.79 -4.32
C PHE A 118 17.04 -3.62 -4.91
N ASP A 119 16.32 -4.30 -4.02
CA ASP A 119 15.14 -5.09 -4.35
C ASP A 119 14.00 -4.22 -4.90
N CYS A 120 13.83 -3.01 -4.34
CA CYS A 120 12.90 -2.00 -4.81
C CYS A 120 13.25 -1.54 -6.23
N ALA A 121 14.51 -1.18 -6.49
CA ALA A 121 14.99 -0.72 -7.79
C ALA A 121 14.76 -1.78 -8.87
N VAL A 122 15.14 -3.04 -8.62
CA VAL A 122 14.89 -4.14 -9.57
C VAL A 122 13.40 -4.29 -9.87
N SER A 123 12.56 -4.29 -8.82
CA SER A 123 11.10 -4.39 -9.00
C SER A 123 10.52 -3.20 -9.78
N PHE A 124 11.08 -2.01 -9.59
CA PHE A 124 10.60 -0.79 -10.25
C PHE A 124 10.98 -0.74 -11.72
N PHE A 125 12.20 -1.15 -12.07
CA PHE A 125 12.61 -1.34 -13.46
C PHE A 125 11.62 -2.22 -14.25
N TYR A 126 11.35 -3.43 -13.74
CA TYR A 126 10.41 -4.33 -14.42
C TYR A 126 8.98 -3.79 -14.41
N HIS A 127 8.57 -3.08 -13.37
CA HIS A 127 7.25 -2.45 -13.33
C HIS A 127 7.07 -1.41 -14.42
N LEU A 128 8.03 -0.51 -14.62
CA LEU A 128 7.94 0.52 -15.66
C LEU A 128 7.88 -0.10 -17.06
N ARG A 129 8.59 -1.21 -17.31
CA ARG A 129 8.54 -1.94 -18.58
C ARG A 129 7.18 -2.55 -18.92
N MET A 130 6.36 -2.83 -17.91
CA MET A 130 4.99 -3.35 -18.13
C MET A 130 4.02 -2.29 -18.69
N PHE A 131 4.36 -1.00 -18.63
CA PHE A 131 3.50 0.08 -19.12
C PHE A 131 4.11 0.73 -20.36
N PRO A 132 3.59 0.46 -21.57
CA PRO A 132 4.05 1.08 -22.83
C PRO A 132 4.14 2.60 -22.76
N LEU A 133 3.23 3.23 -22.01
CA LEU A 133 3.15 4.69 -21.85
C LEU A 133 4.30 5.30 -21.04
N LEU A 134 5.24 4.50 -20.51
CA LEU A 134 6.33 4.97 -19.65
C LEU A 134 7.71 4.95 -20.33
N ASP A 135 7.81 4.50 -21.59
CA ASP A 135 9.06 4.52 -22.39
C ASP A 135 10.27 3.84 -21.71
N TYR A 136 10.03 2.65 -21.14
CA TYR A 136 11.06 1.83 -20.48
C TYR A 136 11.35 0.51 -21.20
N GLN A 137 10.58 0.14 -22.21
CA GLN A 137 10.59 -1.17 -22.88
C GLN A 137 11.96 -1.50 -23.48
N ASP A 138 12.61 -0.50 -24.06
CA ASP A 138 13.90 -0.65 -24.74
C ASP A 138 15.10 -0.26 -23.84
N LYS A 139 14.85 0.09 -22.57
CA LYS A 139 15.90 0.48 -21.63
C LYS A 139 16.43 -0.74 -20.88
N ASN A 140 17.73 -0.73 -20.57
CA ASN A 140 18.36 -1.75 -19.74
C ASN A 140 18.36 -1.33 -18.25
N PHE A 141 18.71 -2.28 -17.37
CA PHE A 141 18.70 -2.02 -15.94
C PHE A 141 19.73 -0.98 -15.51
N SER A 142 20.92 -0.95 -16.12
CA SER A 142 21.96 0.03 -15.79
C SER A 142 21.49 1.46 -16.03
N PHE A 143 20.84 1.71 -17.17
CA PHE A 143 20.21 3.00 -17.48
C PHE A 143 19.17 3.38 -16.42
N PHE A 144 18.26 2.44 -16.08
CA PHE A 144 17.26 2.69 -15.04
C PHE A 144 17.91 2.98 -13.68
N LEU A 145 18.95 2.25 -13.30
CA LEU A 145 19.63 2.43 -12.02
C LEU A 145 20.28 3.81 -11.93
N GLU A 146 20.89 4.30 -13.01
CA GLU A 146 21.38 5.68 -13.08
C GLU A 146 20.24 6.70 -12.92
N GLU A 147 19.10 6.52 -13.59
CA GLU A 147 17.95 7.41 -13.40
C GLU A 147 17.41 7.35 -11.96
N PHE A 148 17.35 6.16 -11.35
CA PHE A 148 16.90 5.93 -9.98
C PHE A 148 17.79 6.64 -8.96
N LEU A 149 19.12 6.50 -9.10
CA LEU A 149 20.11 7.12 -8.20
C LEU A 149 20.21 8.65 -8.37
N ASN A 150 19.80 9.18 -9.53
CA ASN A 150 19.81 10.62 -9.82
C ASN A 150 18.42 11.27 -9.65
N ASN A 151 17.48 10.61 -8.99
CA ASN A 151 16.14 11.14 -8.71
C ASN A 151 15.32 11.48 -9.96
N ARG A 152 15.60 10.81 -11.08
CA ARG A 152 14.94 11.03 -12.37
C ARG A 152 13.82 10.04 -12.64
N VAL A 153 13.41 9.25 -11.65
CA VAL A 153 12.27 8.32 -11.72
C VAL A 153 11.01 8.89 -11.07
N PRO A 154 9.81 8.40 -11.42
CA PRO A 154 8.57 8.84 -10.79
C PRO A 154 8.59 8.76 -9.27
N PHE A 155 7.94 9.74 -8.62
CA PHE A 155 7.89 9.91 -7.17
C PHE A 155 9.23 10.29 -6.52
N GLY A 156 10.27 10.59 -7.32
CA GLY A 156 11.50 11.20 -6.87
C GLY A 156 12.45 10.22 -6.18
N ASP A 157 13.27 10.76 -5.26
CA ASP A 157 14.28 9.99 -4.55
C ASP A 157 13.67 8.99 -3.55
N TYR A 158 14.19 7.78 -3.57
CA TYR A 158 13.79 6.73 -2.64
C TYR A 158 14.19 7.08 -1.20
N PHE A 159 15.40 7.61 -0.98
CA PHE A 159 15.91 7.84 0.37
C PHE A 159 15.24 9.05 1.02
N ASP A 160 15.03 10.15 0.31
CA ASP A 160 14.24 11.29 0.81
C ASP A 160 12.82 10.85 1.17
N HIS A 161 12.19 10.01 0.33
CA HIS A 161 10.87 9.45 0.64
C HIS A 161 10.90 8.57 1.90
N LEU A 162 11.91 7.70 2.05
CA LEU A 162 12.09 6.85 3.24
C LEU A 162 12.35 7.68 4.50
N LEU A 163 13.33 8.56 4.46
CA LEU A 163 13.78 9.34 5.61
C LEU A 163 12.70 10.30 6.09
N SER A 164 11.94 10.90 5.17
CA SER A 164 10.80 11.78 5.52
C SER A 164 9.77 11.06 6.39
N TRP A 165 9.51 9.77 6.15
CA TRP A 165 8.59 8.97 6.96
C TRP A 165 9.26 8.31 8.18
N TYR A 166 10.55 8.01 8.09
CA TYR A 166 11.28 7.31 9.14
C TYR A 166 11.37 8.13 10.45
N VAL A 167 11.44 9.46 10.35
CA VAL A 167 11.43 10.33 11.55
C VAL A 167 10.10 10.25 12.31
N HIS A 168 9.00 9.91 11.63
CA HIS A 168 7.64 9.76 12.18
C HIS A 168 7.29 8.30 12.54
N ARG A 169 8.23 7.35 12.43
CA ARG A 169 7.96 5.92 12.64
C ARG A 169 7.42 5.55 14.03
N ASN A 170 7.59 6.44 15.01
CA ASN A 170 7.16 6.25 16.39
C ASN A 170 5.92 7.10 16.73
N ASP A 171 5.36 7.84 15.77
CA ASP A 171 4.15 8.62 15.97
C ASP A 171 2.98 7.65 16.25
N PRO A 172 2.05 8.00 17.17
CA PRO A 172 1.04 7.07 17.67
C PRO A 172 0.04 6.59 16.60
N ASN A 173 -0.10 7.34 15.51
CA ASN A 173 -0.97 7.05 14.38
C ASN A 173 -0.21 6.55 13.14
N VAL A 174 1.09 6.29 13.24
CA VAL A 174 1.94 5.76 12.16
C VAL A 174 2.40 4.35 12.49
N LEU A 175 2.03 3.38 11.64
CA LEU A 175 2.58 2.03 11.68
C LEU A 175 3.64 1.88 10.60
N PHE A 176 4.90 1.84 11.02
CA PHE A 176 6.04 1.62 10.13
C PHE A 176 6.36 0.12 9.99
N LEU A 177 6.40 -0.37 8.76
CA LEU A 177 6.67 -1.77 8.41
C LEU A 177 7.73 -1.89 7.32
N THR A 178 8.39 -3.04 7.29
CA THR A 178 9.26 -3.44 6.18
C THR A 178 8.63 -4.61 5.41
N TYR A 179 8.87 -4.66 4.11
CA TYR A 179 8.48 -5.77 3.25
C TYR A 179 9.12 -7.08 3.73
N GLU A 180 10.35 -7.01 4.22
CA GLU A 180 11.12 -8.13 4.74
C GLU A 180 10.47 -8.72 6.00
N ASP A 181 10.06 -7.87 6.95
CA ASP A 181 9.35 -8.31 8.16
C ASP A 181 7.96 -8.84 7.82
N LEU A 182 7.25 -8.19 6.89
CA LEU A 182 5.97 -8.68 6.39
C LEU A 182 6.11 -10.07 5.79
N LYS A 183 7.15 -10.30 4.98
CA LYS A 183 7.44 -11.60 4.37
C LYS A 183 7.87 -12.66 5.39
N LYS A 184 8.60 -12.27 6.43
CA LYS A 184 9.11 -13.16 7.48
C LYS A 184 8.00 -13.64 8.41
N ASP A 185 7.13 -12.73 8.86
CA ASP A 185 5.99 -13.06 9.73
C ASP A 185 4.74 -12.23 9.39
N VAL A 186 4.00 -12.74 8.40
CA VAL A 186 2.73 -12.16 7.97
C VAL A 186 1.72 -12.07 9.12
N ARG A 187 1.67 -13.06 10.04
CA ARG A 187 0.68 -13.08 11.12
C ARG A 187 0.90 -11.92 12.08
N SER A 188 2.15 -11.70 12.48
CA SER A 188 2.48 -10.59 13.37
C SER A 188 2.17 -9.25 12.71
N SER A 189 2.47 -9.08 11.43
CA SER A 189 2.19 -7.83 10.72
C SER A 189 0.69 -7.56 10.60
N ILE A 190 -0.13 -8.58 10.29
CA ILE A 190 -1.59 -8.45 10.25
C ILE A 190 -2.15 -8.00 11.61
N ARG A 191 -1.65 -8.55 12.73
CA ARG A 191 -2.09 -8.13 14.07
C ARG A 191 -1.77 -6.67 14.35
N LYS A 192 -0.56 -6.22 14.05
CA LYS A 192 -0.15 -4.81 14.20
C LYS A 192 -1.07 -3.86 13.40
N ILE A 193 -1.42 -4.23 12.17
CA ILE A 193 -2.33 -3.45 11.31
C ILE A 193 -3.74 -3.39 11.92
N ALA A 194 -4.26 -4.53 12.39
CA ALA A 194 -5.58 -4.60 13.02
C ALA A 194 -5.64 -3.82 14.34
N ASP A 195 -4.54 -3.75 15.09
CA ASP A 195 -4.47 -3.00 16.34
C ASP A 195 -4.38 -1.48 16.12
N LEU A 196 -3.70 -1.03 15.06
CA LEU A 196 -3.71 0.38 14.65
C LEU A 196 -5.13 0.86 14.34
N GLU A 197 -5.93 0.04 13.65
CA GLU A 197 -7.33 0.34 13.32
C GLU A 197 -8.16 0.60 14.59
N LYS A 198 -8.01 -0.24 15.61
CA LYS A 198 -8.78 -0.14 16.87
C LYS A 198 -8.40 1.06 17.73
N THR A 199 -7.28 1.72 17.46
CA THR A 199 -6.68 2.76 18.33
C THR A 199 -7.23 4.17 18.04
N SER A 200 -8.36 4.33 17.34
CA SER A 200 -8.92 5.68 17.12
C SER A 200 -9.26 6.39 18.43
N ALA A 201 -8.94 7.69 18.48
CA ALA A 201 -8.99 8.58 19.65
C ALA A 201 -10.39 8.82 20.27
N ALA A 202 -11.39 7.99 19.93
CA ALA A 202 -12.74 8.04 20.48
C ALA A 202 -13.12 6.82 21.36
N SER A 203 -12.24 5.83 21.53
CA SER A 203 -12.54 4.68 22.41
C SER A 203 -12.29 5.01 23.89
N ARG A 204 -13.18 5.85 24.45
CA ARG A 204 -13.56 5.69 25.87
C ARG A 204 -14.06 4.26 26.01
N ARG A 205 -13.24 3.43 26.67
CA ARG A 205 -13.54 2.07 27.14
C ARG A 205 -15.04 1.79 27.21
N LYS A 206 -15.57 1.05 26.24
CA LYS A 206 -16.60 0.06 26.51
C LYS A 206 -16.01 -1.29 26.19
N ARG A 207 -15.77 -2.03 27.27
CA ARG A 207 -15.34 -3.42 27.28
C ARG A 207 -16.45 -4.22 26.55
N CYS A 208 -16.33 -4.41 25.24
CA CYS A 208 -17.22 -5.32 24.52
C CYS A 208 -16.86 -6.75 24.94
N ARG A 209 -17.74 -7.35 25.73
CA ARG A 209 -17.77 -8.79 25.99
C ARG A 209 -18.44 -9.43 24.77
N CYS A 210 -17.70 -9.72 23.71
CA CYS A 210 -18.18 -10.64 22.68
C CYS A 210 -17.73 -12.06 23.07
N GLY A 211 -18.70 -12.90 23.41
CA GLY A 211 -18.49 -14.35 23.49
C GLY A 211 -18.24 -14.87 22.08
N TYR A 212 -17.12 -15.57 21.90
CA TYR A 212 -16.82 -16.28 20.67
C TYR A 212 -17.71 -17.53 20.59
N GLY A 213 -18.68 -17.51 19.67
CA GLY A 213 -19.30 -18.72 19.14
C GLY A 213 -18.47 -19.22 17.96
N GLU A 214 -18.03 -20.47 18.02
CA GLU A 214 -17.25 -21.13 16.99
C GLU A 214 -18.09 -21.32 15.72
N SER A 215 -17.70 -20.66 14.62
CA SER A 215 -18.11 -21.07 13.27
C SER A 215 -16.90 -21.00 12.34
N SER A 216 -16.36 -22.18 12.05
CA SER A 216 -15.19 -22.42 11.21
C SER A 216 -15.53 -22.23 9.73
N GLY A 217 -14.96 -21.20 9.10
CA GLY A 217 -15.00 -20.98 7.65
C GLY A 217 -13.59 -21.00 7.04
N ILE A 218 -13.41 -21.74 5.93
CA ILE A 218 -12.16 -21.83 5.16
C ILE A 218 -12.29 -20.90 3.95
N VAL A 219 -11.32 -19.98 3.75
CA VAL A 219 -11.27 -19.10 2.57
C VAL A 219 -9.93 -19.30 1.86
N GLU A 220 -9.98 -19.71 0.58
CA GLU A 220 -8.79 -19.85 -0.28
C GLU A 220 -8.52 -18.54 -1.03
N MET A 221 -7.26 -18.05 -1.01
CA MET A 221 -6.83 -16.88 -1.80
C MET A 221 -6.29 -17.33 -3.18
N PRO A 222 -6.73 -16.73 -4.30
CA PRO A 222 -6.15 -17.01 -5.62
C PRO A 222 -4.76 -16.37 -5.76
N CYS A 223 -3.73 -17.20 -5.94
CA CYS A 223 -2.33 -16.81 -6.14
C CYS A 223 -2.04 -16.53 -7.63
N ARG A 224 -2.67 -15.52 -8.24
CA ARG A 224 -2.42 -15.19 -9.66
C ARG A 224 -1.35 -14.11 -9.90
N ASP A 225 -0.96 -13.31 -8.90
CA ASP A 225 -0.04 -12.17 -9.13
C ASP A 225 1.28 -12.17 -8.32
N LEU A 226 1.63 -13.28 -7.65
CA LEU A 226 2.95 -13.42 -7.01
C LEU A 226 3.92 -14.17 -7.93
N HIS A 227 4.73 -13.42 -8.69
CA HIS A 227 5.90 -14.01 -9.34
C HIS A 227 6.85 -14.61 -8.28
N ARG A 228 6.89 -15.96 -8.26
CA ARG A 228 7.87 -16.86 -7.61
C ARG A 228 8.52 -16.32 -6.32
N VAL A 229 7.81 -16.44 -5.21
CA VAL A 229 8.43 -16.57 -3.89
C VAL A 229 8.17 -17.98 -3.39
N THR A 230 9.19 -18.83 -3.44
CA THR A 230 9.13 -20.19 -2.91
C THR A 230 9.13 -20.11 -1.38
N LEU A 231 7.94 -20.07 -0.76
CA LEU A 231 7.81 -20.16 0.70
C LEU A 231 7.87 -21.63 1.15
N CYS A 232 8.83 -21.89 2.03
CA CYS A 232 9.02 -23.17 2.70
C CYS A 232 7.86 -23.42 3.70
N GLY A 233 7.02 -24.41 3.41
CA GLY A 233 6.68 -25.44 4.39
C GLY A 233 5.53 -25.26 5.39
N LYS A 234 4.65 -24.23 5.33
CA LYS A 234 3.42 -24.23 6.17
C LYS A 234 2.18 -23.75 5.41
N GLU A 235 1.17 -24.64 5.27
CA GLU A 235 0.01 -24.52 4.36
C GLU A 235 -1.25 -23.87 4.96
N LYS A 236 -1.22 -23.33 6.19
CA LYS A 236 -2.42 -22.77 6.87
C LYS A 236 -2.11 -21.58 7.79
N LEU A 237 -3.00 -20.59 7.80
CA LEU A 237 -3.05 -19.46 8.75
C LEU A 237 -4.44 -19.39 9.39
N GLU A 238 -4.54 -19.29 10.71
CA GLU A 238 -5.81 -19.01 11.41
C GLU A 238 -5.76 -17.61 12.03
N ILE A 239 -6.78 -16.80 11.74
CA ILE A 239 -6.99 -15.48 12.34
C ILE A 239 -8.47 -15.38 12.68
N GLY A 240 -8.81 -15.27 13.97
CA GLY A 240 -10.20 -15.06 14.41
C GLY A 240 -11.20 -16.15 13.99
N GLY A 241 -10.78 -17.41 13.90
CA GLY A 241 -11.62 -18.53 13.46
C GLY A 241 -11.68 -18.75 11.94
N VAL A 242 -11.05 -17.88 11.14
CA VAL A 242 -10.97 -18.01 9.68
C VAL A 242 -9.64 -18.64 9.28
N ILE A 243 -9.70 -19.72 8.49
CA ILE A 243 -8.52 -20.43 7.96
C ILE A 243 -8.17 -19.88 6.57
N LEU A 244 -7.06 -19.16 6.46
CA LEU A 244 -6.44 -18.78 5.19
C LEU A 244 -5.55 -19.93 4.70
N ARG A 245 -5.91 -20.54 3.56
CA ARG A 245 -5.12 -21.57 2.88
C ARG A 245 -4.56 -21.07 1.56
N TRP A 246 -3.34 -21.53 1.26
CA TRP A 246 -2.67 -21.30 -0.02
C TRP A 246 -2.48 -22.64 -0.69
N ARG A 247 -2.94 -22.79 -1.94
CA ARG A 247 -2.82 -24.06 -2.67
C ARG A 247 -1.53 -24.06 -3.50
N LYS A 248 -0.60 -24.98 -3.21
CA LYS A 248 0.52 -25.27 -4.11
C LYS A 248 -0.05 -25.80 -5.43
N ARG A 249 0.31 -25.19 -6.55
CA ARG A 249 0.01 -25.72 -7.89
C ARG A 249 0.76 -27.05 -8.04
N ARG A 250 0.04 -28.17 -8.12
CA ARG A 250 0.62 -29.42 -8.63
C ARG A 250 1.00 -29.14 -10.09
N ARG A 251 2.23 -29.52 -10.44
CA ARG A 251 2.76 -29.40 -11.81
C ARG A 251 1.81 -30.07 -12.80
#